data_AF-A0AAU5UXE6-F1
#
_entry.id   AF-A0AAU5UXE6-F1
#
_cell.length_a   1.000
_cell.length_b   1.000
_cell.length_c   1.000
_cell.angle_alpha   90.00
_cell.angle_beta   90.00
_cell.angle_gamma   90.00
#
_symmetry.space_group_name_H-M   'P 1'
#
loop_
_entity.id
_entity.type
_entity.pdbx_description
1 polymer ?
#
loop_
_entity_poly.entity_id
_entity_poly.type
_entity_poly.pdbx_seq_one_letter_code
_entity_poly.pdbx_strand_id
1 'polypeptide(L)'
;MVALLGARDEFLRIVEKEFAADIMVRGNEITLNGEPAELALAERLIDELIAVIRTGHGLTADSVERSIAMIKQATAESPADVLTQNILSSRGRTIRPKTLNQKRYVDAIDKNTIVFGIGPAGTGKTYLAVAKAVQALQAKEVTRIILTRPAVEAGERLGFLPGTLSEKIDPYLRPLYDALHDMLDPESIPRLMTAGTIEIAPLAYMRGRTLNDAYIILDEAQNTSPEQMKMFLTRLGFGSKMVVTGDVTQVDLPTGTNSGLRVVQDILEGVQDLTFCRLTSHDVVRHKLVGRIVSAYENYEGSADNHR
;
A
#
# COMPACT_ATOMS: atom_id res chain seq x y z
N MET A 1 -27.41 6.85 -14.77
CA MET A 1 -28.04 5.67 -14.14
C MET A 1 -27.26 4.39 -14.41
N VAL A 2 -27.01 3.99 -15.67
CA VAL A 2 -26.23 2.76 -15.99
C VAL A 2 -24.87 2.71 -15.28
N ALA A 3 -24.14 3.83 -15.22
CA ALA A 3 -22.86 3.90 -14.50
C ALA A 3 -22.95 3.65 -12.99
N LEU A 4 -24.12 3.90 -12.38
CA LEU A 4 -24.38 3.72 -10.95
C LEU A 4 -24.87 2.31 -10.62
N LEU A 5 -25.72 1.74 -11.47
CA LEU A 5 -26.28 0.39 -11.26
C LEU A 5 -25.37 -0.72 -11.79
N GLY A 6 -24.45 -0.40 -12.70
CA GLY A 6 -23.59 -1.36 -13.37
C GLY A 6 -24.29 -2.10 -14.52
N ALA A 7 -23.52 -2.86 -15.29
CA ALA A 7 -24.09 -3.64 -16.38
C ALA A 7 -24.99 -4.76 -15.84
N ARG A 8 -26.23 -4.84 -16.33
CA ARG A 8 -27.25 -5.81 -15.84
C ARG A 8 -27.50 -5.70 -14.33
N ASP A 9 -27.42 -4.47 -13.81
CA ASP A 9 -27.66 -4.11 -12.40
C ASP A 9 -26.70 -4.83 -11.43
N GLU A 10 -25.49 -5.15 -11.88
CA GLU A 10 -24.51 -5.87 -11.07
C GLU A 10 -24.12 -5.13 -9.78
N PHE A 11 -24.04 -3.80 -9.78
CA PHE A 11 -23.71 -3.01 -8.60
C PHE A 11 -24.90 -2.91 -7.66
N LEU A 12 -26.12 -2.76 -8.20
CA LEU A 12 -27.34 -2.76 -7.41
C LEU A 12 -27.46 -4.07 -6.61
N ARG A 13 -27.23 -5.22 -7.24
CA ARG A 13 -27.25 -6.54 -6.56
C ARG A 13 -26.19 -6.69 -5.48
N ILE A 14 -25.07 -5.96 -5.57
CA ILE A 14 -24.05 -5.94 -4.52
C ILE A 14 -24.58 -5.14 -3.32
N VAL A 15 -25.19 -3.98 -3.58
CA VAL A 15 -25.79 -3.14 -2.53
C VAL A 15 -26.93 -3.87 -1.83
N GLU A 16 -27.88 -4.46 -2.58
CA GLU A 16 -29.02 -5.20 -2.03
C GLU A 16 -28.64 -6.40 -1.14
N LYS A 17 -27.47 -7.01 -1.38
CA LYS A 17 -26.97 -8.11 -0.54
C LYS A 17 -26.42 -7.63 0.80
N GLU A 18 -25.99 -6.38 0.86
CA GLU A 18 -25.24 -5.85 1.99
C GLU A 18 -26.11 -4.99 2.92
N PHE A 19 -27.20 -4.41 2.42
CA PHE A 19 -28.13 -3.61 3.22
C PHE A 19 -29.46 -4.32 3.40
N ALA A 20 -30.02 -4.24 4.61
CA ALA A 20 -31.37 -4.76 4.89
C ALA A 20 -32.43 -3.72 4.49
N ALA A 21 -32.39 -3.28 3.22
CA ALA A 21 -33.31 -2.29 2.66
C ALA A 21 -33.77 -2.71 1.26
N ASP A 22 -35.06 -2.50 0.97
CA ASP A 22 -35.64 -2.68 -0.36
C ASP A 22 -35.29 -1.46 -1.23
N ILE A 23 -34.54 -1.71 -2.30
CA ILE A 23 -34.07 -0.67 -3.24
C ILE A 23 -34.81 -0.82 -4.56
N MET A 24 -35.63 0.17 -4.93
CA MET A 24 -36.33 0.19 -6.21
C MET A 24 -35.82 1.33 -7.09
N VAL A 25 -35.45 1.01 -8.33
CA VAL A 25 -34.96 2.02 -9.28
C VAL A 25 -35.93 2.17 -10.45
N ARG A 26 -36.39 3.39 -10.71
CA ARG A 26 -37.27 3.72 -11.85
C ARG A 26 -36.76 4.99 -12.53
N GLY A 27 -36.22 4.83 -13.74
CA GLY A 27 -35.67 5.95 -14.50
C GLY A 27 -34.47 6.58 -13.79
N ASN A 28 -34.65 7.80 -13.27
CA ASN A 28 -33.67 8.55 -12.49
C ASN A 28 -33.99 8.61 -10.98
N GLU A 29 -35.04 7.92 -10.53
CA GLU A 29 -35.46 7.88 -9.14
C GLU A 29 -35.05 6.55 -8.48
N ILE A 30 -34.52 6.66 -7.26
CA ILE A 30 -34.20 5.52 -6.39
C ILE A 30 -35.07 5.66 -5.14
N THR A 31 -35.92 4.66 -4.89
CA THR A 31 -36.73 4.56 -3.67
C THR A 31 -36.10 3.54 -2.73
N LEU A 32 -35.88 3.93 -1.47
CA LEU A 32 -35.36 3.06 -0.42
C LEU A 32 -36.45 2.84 0.64
N ASN A 33 -36.72 1.60 1.00
CA ASN A 33 -37.64 1.24 2.09
C ASN A 33 -36.97 0.28 3.08
N GLY A 34 -37.14 0.50 4.38
CA GLY A 34 -36.47 -0.29 5.42
C GLY A 34 -36.32 0.48 6.73
N GLU A 35 -35.46 -0.03 7.60
CA GLU A 35 -35.14 0.59 8.89
C GLU A 35 -34.39 1.92 8.70
N PRO A 36 -34.70 3.00 9.45
CA PRO A 36 -34.09 4.32 9.25
C PRO A 36 -32.56 4.34 9.26
N ALA A 37 -31.93 3.49 10.09
CA ALA A 37 -30.48 3.37 10.15
C ALA A 37 -29.88 2.78 8.86
N GLU A 38 -30.51 1.75 8.30
CA GLU A 38 -30.09 1.13 7.03
C GLU A 38 -30.32 2.08 5.86
N LEU A 39 -31.45 2.81 5.86
CA LEU A 39 -31.76 3.81 4.84
C LEU A 39 -30.71 4.93 4.80
N ALA A 40 -30.30 5.45 5.96
CA ALA A 40 -29.27 6.48 6.04
C ALA A 40 -27.91 6.02 5.49
N LEU A 41 -27.53 4.76 5.74
CA LEU A 41 -26.29 4.20 5.20
C LEU A 41 -26.37 3.96 3.69
N ALA A 42 -27.52 3.46 3.20
CA ALA A 42 -27.75 3.23 1.78
C ALA A 42 -27.80 4.54 0.98
N GLU A 43 -28.47 5.57 1.52
CA GLU A 43 -28.49 6.92 0.92
C GLU A 43 -27.08 7.50 0.84
N ARG A 44 -26.33 7.47 1.96
CA ARG A 44 -24.94 7.93 1.99
C ARG A 44 -24.07 7.18 0.98
N LEU A 45 -24.23 5.87 0.85
CA LEU A 45 -23.50 5.09 -0.15
C LEU A 45 -23.81 5.55 -1.57
N ILE A 46 -25.09 5.75 -1.90
CA ILE A 46 -25.51 6.19 -3.24
C ILE A 46 -24.88 7.54 -3.57
N ASP A 47 -24.91 8.49 -2.62
CA ASP A 47 -24.28 9.80 -2.80
C ASP A 47 -22.78 9.71 -3.05
N GLU A 48 -22.06 8.85 -2.30
CA GLU A 48 -20.63 8.62 -2.47
C GLU A 48 -20.30 7.98 -3.84
N LEU A 49 -21.09 6.99 -4.27
CA LEU A 49 -20.93 6.37 -5.59
C LEU A 49 -21.20 7.38 -6.71
N ILE A 50 -22.19 8.26 -6.56
CA ILE A 50 -22.45 9.37 -7.49
C ILE A 50 -21.27 10.33 -7.52
N ALA A 51 -20.69 10.68 -6.36
CA ALA A 51 -19.52 11.54 -6.27
C ALA A 51 -18.32 10.94 -7.03
N VAL A 52 -18.05 9.63 -6.86
CA VAL A 52 -17.01 8.93 -7.64
C VAL A 52 -17.27 9.05 -9.14
N ILE A 53 -18.50 8.78 -9.61
CA ILE A 53 -18.85 8.87 -11.04
C ILE A 53 -18.65 10.30 -11.57
N ARG A 54 -19.02 11.32 -10.79
CA ARG A 54 -18.90 12.74 -11.19
C ARG A 54 -17.46 13.18 -11.43
N THR A 55 -16.49 12.56 -10.76
CA THR A 55 -15.07 12.81 -11.01
C THR A 55 -14.54 12.17 -12.31
N GLY A 56 -15.40 11.52 -13.09
CA GLY A 56 -15.03 10.81 -14.32
C GLY A 56 -14.46 9.41 -14.09
N HIS A 57 -14.41 8.95 -12.83
CA HIS A 57 -14.00 7.60 -12.49
C HIS A 57 -15.14 6.61 -12.71
N GLY A 58 -14.86 5.53 -13.44
CA GLY A 58 -15.79 4.41 -13.54
C GLY A 58 -15.90 3.65 -12.21
N LEU A 59 -17.11 3.17 -11.91
CA LEU A 59 -17.33 2.20 -10.85
C LEU A 59 -17.00 0.78 -11.34
N THR A 60 -16.47 -0.01 -10.43
CA THR A 60 -16.29 -1.45 -10.55
C THR A 60 -16.93 -2.14 -9.35
N ALA A 61 -17.25 -3.43 -9.48
CA ALA A 61 -17.78 -4.23 -8.36
C ALA A 61 -16.91 -4.13 -7.10
N ASP A 62 -15.57 -4.14 -7.26
CA ASP A 62 -14.62 -3.97 -6.17
C ASP A 62 -14.70 -2.57 -5.52
N SER A 63 -14.89 -1.50 -6.31
CA SER A 63 -15.07 -0.16 -5.75
C SER A 63 -16.38 0.00 -4.97
N VAL A 64 -17.45 -0.68 -5.40
CA VAL A 64 -18.74 -0.67 -4.71
C VAL A 64 -18.63 -1.43 -3.39
N GLU A 65 -18.10 -2.67 -3.41
CA GLU A 65 -17.86 -3.46 -2.20
C GLU A 65 -17.00 -2.71 -1.17
N ARG A 66 -15.97 -1.98 -1.61
CA ARG A 66 -15.13 -1.14 -0.74
C ARG A 66 -15.88 0.03 -0.15
N SER A 67 -16.69 0.72 -0.96
CA SER A 67 -17.48 1.86 -0.49
C SER A 67 -18.46 1.42 0.60
N ILE A 68 -19.10 0.26 0.41
CA ILE A 68 -19.96 -0.38 1.42
C ILE A 68 -19.18 -0.65 2.71
N ALA A 69 -18.01 -1.28 2.60
CA ALA A 69 -17.18 -1.58 3.77
C ALA A 69 -16.78 -0.32 4.55
N MET A 70 -16.41 0.76 3.86
CA MET A 70 -16.07 2.04 4.48
C MET A 70 -17.28 2.68 5.18
N ILE A 71 -18.45 2.68 4.53
CA ILE A 71 -19.69 3.23 5.09
C ILE A 71 -20.13 2.47 6.34
N LYS A 72 -20.07 1.13 6.32
CA LYS A 72 -20.41 0.28 7.47
C LYS A 72 -19.46 0.45 8.66
N GLN A 73 -18.20 0.82 8.41
CA GLN A 73 -17.24 1.16 9.46
C GLN A 73 -17.49 2.55 10.09
N ALA A 74 -18.52 3.27 9.65
CA ALA A 74 -18.93 4.59 10.15
C ALA A 74 -17.77 5.61 10.21
N THR A 75 -16.88 5.55 9.23
CA THR A 75 -15.72 6.44 9.17
C THR A 75 -16.14 7.86 8.75
N ALA A 76 -15.44 8.87 9.25
CA ALA A 76 -15.70 10.28 8.91
C ALA A 76 -15.22 10.66 7.51
N GLU A 77 -14.34 9.86 6.90
CA GLU A 77 -13.80 10.13 5.57
C GLU A 77 -14.71 9.57 4.47
N SER A 78 -14.82 10.31 3.37
CA SER A 78 -15.65 9.95 2.21
C SER A 78 -14.99 8.82 1.38
N PRO A 79 -15.73 7.74 1.06
CA PRO A 79 -15.30 6.77 0.07
C PRO A 79 -14.90 7.39 -1.27
N ALA A 80 -15.59 8.44 -1.72
CA ALA A 80 -15.22 9.14 -2.94
C ALA A 80 -13.83 9.77 -2.84
N ASP A 81 -13.49 10.42 -1.73
CA ASP A 81 -12.15 11.00 -1.53
C ASP A 81 -11.05 9.92 -1.59
N VAL A 82 -11.29 8.75 -1.00
CA VAL A 82 -10.34 7.60 -1.08
C VAL A 82 -10.19 7.11 -2.51
N LEU A 83 -11.31 6.82 -3.17
CA LEU A 83 -11.31 6.16 -4.46
C LEU A 83 -10.95 7.10 -5.61
N THR A 84 -10.91 8.41 -5.41
CA THR A 84 -10.56 9.38 -6.46
C THR A 84 -9.17 10.00 -6.28
N GLN A 85 -8.46 9.67 -5.20
CA GLN A 85 -7.08 10.11 -4.95
C GLN A 85 -6.08 9.38 -5.87
N ASN A 86 -5.96 9.84 -7.11
CA ASN A 86 -5.00 9.28 -8.06
C ASN A 86 -3.56 9.67 -7.69
N ILE A 87 -2.67 8.69 -7.65
CA ILE A 87 -1.24 8.91 -7.45
C ILE A 87 -0.54 8.94 -8.81
N LEU A 88 -0.70 7.88 -9.60
CA LEU A 88 -0.12 7.76 -10.93
C LEU A 88 -1.12 7.13 -11.87
N SER A 89 -1.10 7.58 -13.12
CA SER A 89 -1.77 6.92 -14.22
C SER A 89 -0.72 6.58 -15.28
N SER A 90 -0.49 5.28 -15.48
CA SER A 90 0.46 4.79 -16.48
C SER A 90 -0.20 3.64 -17.24
N ARG A 91 -0.11 3.68 -18.58
CA ARG A 91 -0.57 2.57 -19.46
C ARG A 91 -2.00 2.11 -19.21
N GLY A 92 -2.91 3.05 -18.93
CA GLY A 92 -4.31 2.75 -18.65
C GLY A 92 -4.58 2.14 -17.27
N ARG A 93 -3.56 2.02 -16.41
CA ARG A 93 -3.71 1.63 -15.00
C ARG A 93 -3.51 2.86 -14.12
N THR A 94 -4.45 3.07 -13.20
CA THR A 94 -4.37 4.13 -12.20
C THR A 94 -4.06 3.53 -10.84
N ILE A 95 -2.96 3.97 -10.25
CA ILE A 95 -2.51 3.61 -8.91
C ILE A 95 -3.09 4.64 -7.95
N ARG A 96 -3.84 4.14 -6.96
CA ARG A 96 -4.56 4.94 -5.96
C ARG A 96 -4.78 4.10 -4.70
N PRO A 97 -4.96 4.72 -3.52
CA PRO A 97 -5.42 3.99 -2.36
C PRO A 97 -6.82 3.40 -2.63
N LYS A 98 -7.09 2.25 -2.01
CA LYS A 98 -8.34 1.52 -2.14
C LYS A 98 -8.98 1.21 -0.80
N THR A 99 -8.34 1.58 0.30
CA THR A 99 -8.85 1.48 1.66
C THR A 99 -8.56 2.78 2.40
N LEU A 100 -9.26 3.00 3.51
CA LEU A 100 -9.10 4.21 4.30
C LEU A 100 -7.67 4.34 4.88
N ASN A 101 -7.09 3.27 5.42
CA ASN A 101 -5.74 3.35 5.97
C ASN A 101 -4.69 3.53 4.87
N GLN A 102 -4.93 3.01 3.66
CA GLN A 102 -4.08 3.32 2.50
C GLN A 102 -4.13 4.81 2.15
N LYS A 103 -5.31 5.44 2.16
CA LYS A 103 -5.42 6.89 1.96
C LYS A 103 -4.67 7.66 3.05
N ARG A 104 -4.92 7.34 4.32
CA ARG A 104 -4.22 7.98 5.45
C ARG A 104 -2.72 7.82 5.35
N TYR A 105 -2.23 6.68 4.89
CA TYR A 105 -0.82 6.44 4.64
C TYR A 105 -0.26 7.32 3.52
N VAL A 106 -0.98 7.46 2.40
CA VAL A 106 -0.60 8.35 1.29
C VAL A 106 -0.63 9.82 1.72
N ASP A 107 -1.66 10.24 2.45
CA ASP A 107 -1.76 11.60 2.98
C ASP A 107 -0.65 11.90 4.00
N ALA A 108 -0.29 10.91 4.82
CA ALA A 108 0.81 11.00 5.77
C ALA A 108 2.14 11.14 5.05
N ILE A 109 2.33 10.44 3.93
CA ILE A 109 3.46 10.67 3.03
C ILE A 109 3.44 12.14 2.62
N ASP A 110 2.38 12.71 2.08
CA ASP A 110 2.42 14.11 1.62
C ASP A 110 2.74 15.14 2.71
N LYS A 111 2.41 14.84 3.97
CA LYS A 111 2.53 15.80 5.08
C LYS A 111 3.80 15.71 5.92
N ASN A 112 4.57 14.62 5.83
CA ASN A 112 5.69 14.36 6.74
C ASN A 112 6.96 14.01 5.98
N THR A 113 8.11 14.45 6.47
CA THR A 113 9.42 14.09 5.89
C THR A 113 9.73 12.60 6.03
N ILE A 114 9.42 11.98 7.17
CA ILE A 114 9.62 10.54 7.41
C ILE A 114 8.29 9.84 7.69
N VAL A 115 8.00 8.75 6.97
CA VAL A 115 6.80 7.95 7.21
C VAL A 115 7.14 6.48 7.37
N PHE A 116 6.61 5.85 8.42
CA PHE A 116 6.67 4.41 8.62
C PHE A 116 5.35 3.78 8.20
N GLY A 117 5.36 2.97 7.14
CA GLY A 117 4.21 2.15 6.73
C GLY A 117 4.34 0.73 7.28
N ILE A 118 3.61 0.41 8.35
CA ILE A 118 3.73 -0.87 9.06
C ILE A 118 2.45 -1.67 8.87
N GLY A 119 2.57 -2.88 8.32
CA GLY A 119 1.43 -3.79 8.24
C GLY A 119 1.69 -5.04 7.38
N PRO A 120 0.68 -5.93 7.29
CA PRO A 120 0.81 -7.22 6.61
C PRO A 120 1.23 -7.15 5.14
N ALA A 121 1.73 -8.25 4.61
CA ALA A 121 2.00 -8.39 3.18
C ALA A 121 0.73 -8.22 2.33
N GLY A 122 0.83 -7.45 1.24
CA GLY A 122 -0.29 -7.19 0.33
C GLY A 122 -1.21 -6.02 0.73
N THR A 123 -0.89 -5.29 1.80
CA THR A 123 -1.58 -4.04 2.19
C THR A 123 -1.23 -2.83 1.32
N GLY A 124 -0.27 -2.98 0.40
CA GLY A 124 0.14 -1.93 -0.52
C GLY A 124 1.19 -0.95 0.03
N LYS A 125 1.73 -1.17 1.24
CA LYS A 125 2.70 -0.27 1.90
C LYS A 125 3.87 0.16 1.00
N THR A 126 4.58 -0.81 0.41
CA THR A 126 5.74 -0.56 -0.46
C THR A 126 5.28 -0.04 -1.82
N TYR A 127 4.23 -0.64 -2.39
CA TYR A 127 3.72 -0.27 -3.71
C TYR A 127 3.24 1.19 -3.78
N LEU A 128 2.47 1.65 -2.79
CA LEU A 128 2.00 3.04 -2.72
C LEU A 128 3.16 4.01 -2.43
N ALA A 129 4.16 3.59 -1.64
CA ALA A 129 5.37 4.41 -1.41
C ALA A 129 6.16 4.63 -2.70
N VAL A 130 6.39 3.57 -3.48
CA VAL A 130 7.10 3.66 -4.77
C VAL A 130 6.28 4.51 -5.75
N ALA A 131 4.95 4.39 -5.76
CA ALA A 131 4.09 5.24 -6.59
C ALA A 131 4.25 6.74 -6.24
N LYS A 132 4.30 7.08 -4.95
CA LYS A 132 4.57 8.46 -4.50
C LYS A 132 5.98 8.93 -4.84
N ALA A 133 6.98 8.05 -4.75
CA ALA A 133 8.34 8.38 -5.16
C ALA A 133 8.43 8.70 -6.67
N VAL A 134 7.79 7.89 -7.50
CA VAL A 134 7.73 8.10 -8.96
C VAL A 134 6.96 9.37 -9.29
N GLN A 135 5.84 9.64 -8.60
CA GLN A 135 5.10 10.90 -8.75
C GLN A 135 5.99 12.11 -8.43
N ALA A 136 6.69 12.11 -7.29
CA ALA A 136 7.58 13.20 -6.88
C ALA A 136 8.73 13.41 -7.88
N LEU A 137 9.29 12.32 -8.43
CA LEU A 137 10.32 12.39 -9.48
C LEU A 137 9.78 13.01 -10.77
N GLN A 138 8.59 12.61 -11.22
CA GLN A 138 7.95 13.16 -12.42
C GLN A 138 7.57 14.64 -12.24
N ALA A 139 7.15 15.02 -11.03
CA ALA A 139 6.87 16.40 -10.65
C ALA A 139 8.13 17.26 -10.43
N LYS A 140 9.33 16.65 -10.49
CA LYS A 140 10.64 17.28 -10.23
C LYS A 140 10.77 17.84 -8.80
N GLU A 141 10.01 17.31 -7.86
CA GLU A 141 10.13 17.63 -6.43
C GLU A 141 11.40 17.01 -5.84
N VAL A 142 11.82 15.87 -6.40
CA VAL A 142 13.09 15.21 -6.11
C VAL A 142 13.86 14.96 -7.40
N THR A 143 15.17 14.80 -7.29
CA THR A 143 16.05 14.51 -8.44
C THR A 143 16.34 13.03 -8.63
N ARG A 144 16.12 12.22 -7.58
CA ARG A 144 16.40 10.77 -7.59
C ARG A 144 15.51 9.99 -6.65
N ILE A 145 15.33 8.70 -6.96
CA ILE A 145 14.67 7.70 -6.12
C ILE A 145 15.73 6.69 -5.68
N ILE A 146 15.76 6.37 -4.39
CA ILE A 146 16.64 5.34 -3.82
C ILE A 146 15.76 4.29 -3.15
N LEU A 147 15.72 3.09 -3.71
CA LEU A 147 15.02 1.95 -3.15
C LEU A 147 16.04 1.02 -2.51
N THR A 148 15.82 0.70 -1.24
CA THR A 148 16.75 -0.13 -0.49
C THR A 148 16.04 -1.16 0.37
N ARG A 149 16.71 -2.29 0.59
CA ARG A 149 16.22 -3.42 1.38
C ARG A 149 17.40 -4.00 2.19
N PRO A 150 17.21 -4.40 3.45
CA PRO A 150 18.25 -5.12 4.18
C PRO A 150 18.47 -6.49 3.54
N ALA A 151 19.74 -6.86 3.38
CA ALA A 151 20.08 -8.22 2.98
C ALA A 151 19.94 -9.11 4.21
N VAL A 152 18.94 -9.98 4.23
CA VAL A 152 18.73 -10.96 5.30
C VAL A 152 18.66 -12.34 4.68
N GLU A 153 19.41 -13.27 5.30
CA GLU A 153 19.49 -14.67 4.88
C GLU A 153 18.20 -15.38 5.31
N ALA A 154 17.12 -15.16 4.58
CA ALA A 154 15.88 -15.89 4.80
C ALA A 154 16.03 -17.31 4.22
N GLY A 155 16.35 -18.28 5.09
CA GLY A 155 16.36 -19.72 4.77
C GLY A 155 17.69 -20.25 4.21
N GLU A 156 18.23 -19.67 3.15
CA GLU A 156 19.52 -20.07 2.56
C GLU A 156 20.62 -19.06 2.94
N ARG A 157 21.77 -19.52 3.47
CA ARG A 157 22.90 -18.61 3.72
C ARG A 157 23.33 -18.01 2.38
N LEU A 158 23.51 -16.68 2.31
CA LEU A 158 23.95 -15.98 1.10
C LEU A 158 25.26 -16.59 0.54
N GLY A 159 26.04 -17.24 1.41
CA GLY A 159 27.23 -18.01 1.04
C GLY A 159 27.02 -19.10 -0.02
N PHE A 160 25.84 -19.71 -0.16
CA PHE A 160 25.63 -20.91 -1.00
C PHE A 160 25.14 -20.65 -2.43
N LEU A 161 24.59 -19.47 -2.74
CA LEU A 161 24.20 -19.14 -4.11
C LEU A 161 25.46 -18.94 -4.98
N PRO A 162 25.62 -19.60 -6.13
CA PRO A 162 26.74 -19.37 -7.03
C PRO A 162 26.67 -17.96 -7.64
N GLY A 163 27.81 -17.33 -7.91
CA GLY A 163 27.89 -16.01 -8.54
C GLY A 163 28.52 -14.91 -7.67
N THR A 164 28.56 -13.70 -8.22
CA THR A 164 29.02 -12.47 -7.57
C THR A 164 28.08 -12.05 -6.44
N LEU A 165 28.57 -11.25 -5.49
CA LEU A 165 27.74 -10.74 -4.38
C LEU A 165 26.47 -10.02 -4.87
N SER A 166 26.55 -9.31 -6.00
CA SER A 166 25.40 -8.65 -6.63
C SER A 166 24.36 -9.64 -7.13
N GLU A 167 24.78 -10.71 -7.82
CA GLU A 167 23.87 -11.76 -8.32
C GLU A 167 23.13 -12.49 -7.20
N LYS A 168 23.76 -12.60 -6.03
CA LYS A 168 23.14 -13.22 -4.84
C LYS A 168 22.09 -12.34 -4.18
N ILE A 169 22.19 -11.01 -4.32
CA ILE A 169 21.27 -10.06 -3.69
C ILE A 169 20.12 -9.67 -4.64
N ASP A 170 20.32 -9.80 -5.95
CA ASP A 170 19.32 -9.47 -6.98
C ASP A 170 17.91 -10.06 -6.72
N PRO A 171 17.76 -11.35 -6.31
CA PRO A 171 16.44 -11.92 -6.04
C PRO A 171 15.65 -11.17 -4.96
N TYR A 172 16.33 -10.62 -3.94
CA TYR A 172 15.71 -9.88 -2.85
C TYR A 172 15.26 -8.48 -3.28
N LEU A 173 15.90 -7.91 -4.30
CA LEU A 173 15.58 -6.60 -4.83
C LEU A 173 14.52 -6.66 -5.94
N ARG A 174 14.29 -7.84 -6.54
CA ARG A 174 13.34 -8.04 -7.65
C ARG A 174 11.93 -7.47 -7.42
N PRO A 175 11.30 -7.60 -6.24
CA PRO A 175 9.99 -6.98 -6.01
C PRO A 175 9.97 -5.45 -6.17
N LEU A 176 11.10 -4.77 -5.94
CA LEU A 176 11.23 -3.33 -6.15
C LEU A 176 11.34 -2.98 -7.64
N TYR A 177 12.01 -3.83 -8.43
CA TYR A 177 12.02 -3.70 -9.90
C TYR A 177 10.62 -3.90 -10.48
N ASP A 178 9.90 -4.94 -10.03
CA ASP A 178 8.55 -5.24 -10.51
C ASP A 178 7.59 -4.07 -10.21
N ALA A 179 7.69 -3.45 -9.03
CA ALA A 179 6.91 -2.27 -8.68
C ALA A 179 7.18 -1.07 -9.62
N LEU A 180 8.43 -0.85 -10.02
CA LEU A 180 8.77 0.22 -10.97
C LEU A 180 8.25 -0.08 -12.38
N HIS A 181 8.28 -1.33 -12.82
CA HIS A 181 7.74 -1.74 -14.12
C HIS A 181 6.24 -1.50 -14.27
N ASP A 182 5.49 -1.51 -13.16
CA ASP A 182 4.08 -1.14 -13.15
C ASP A 182 3.83 0.37 -13.31
N MET A 183 4.83 1.20 -13.00
CA MET A 183 4.70 2.66 -12.85
C MET A 183 5.36 3.44 -13.99
N LEU A 184 6.44 2.91 -14.53
CA LEU A 184 7.28 3.52 -15.55
C LEU A 184 7.30 2.70 -16.83
N ASP A 185 7.63 3.35 -17.95
CA ASP A 185 7.87 2.63 -19.18
C ASP A 185 9.12 1.74 -19.05
N PRO A 186 9.07 0.44 -19.35
CA PRO A 186 10.18 -0.49 -19.24
C PRO A 186 11.43 -0.06 -20.02
N GLU A 187 11.27 0.67 -21.12
CA GLU A 187 12.40 1.22 -21.88
C GLU A 187 13.11 2.38 -21.14
N SER A 188 12.39 3.08 -20.26
CA SER A 188 12.94 4.19 -19.47
C SER A 188 13.72 3.71 -18.25
N ILE A 189 13.33 2.57 -17.66
CA ILE A 189 13.90 2.08 -16.40
C ILE A 189 15.42 1.85 -16.51
N PRO A 190 15.95 1.12 -17.51
CA PRO A 190 17.39 0.96 -17.68
C PRO A 190 18.13 2.30 -17.79
N ARG A 191 17.56 3.28 -18.52
CA ARG A 191 18.17 4.60 -18.67
C ARG A 191 18.23 5.36 -17.35
N LEU A 192 17.13 5.36 -16.59
CA LEU A 192 17.06 6.02 -15.27
C LEU A 192 17.98 5.37 -14.25
N MET A 193 18.12 4.05 -14.30
CA MET A 193 19.07 3.27 -13.51
C MET A 193 20.52 3.64 -13.84
N THR A 194 20.90 3.60 -15.12
CA THR A 194 22.27 3.94 -15.56
C THR A 194 22.64 5.39 -15.24
N ALA A 195 21.67 6.31 -15.31
CA ALA A 195 21.88 7.71 -14.94
C ALA A 195 21.97 7.95 -13.42
N GLY A 196 21.65 6.94 -12.59
CA GLY A 196 21.58 7.07 -11.14
C GLY A 196 20.36 7.87 -10.64
N THR A 197 19.40 8.16 -11.53
CA THR A 197 18.12 8.79 -11.18
C THR A 197 17.26 7.83 -10.36
N ILE A 198 17.33 6.53 -10.66
CA ILE A 198 16.74 5.47 -9.83
C ILE A 198 17.88 4.55 -9.40
N GLU A 199 18.02 4.37 -8.10
CA GLU A 199 19.01 3.47 -7.50
C GLU A 199 18.27 2.38 -6.72
N ILE A 200 18.54 1.11 -7.03
CA ILE A 200 18.07 -0.03 -6.24
C ILE A 200 19.29 -0.72 -5.66
N ALA A 201 19.47 -0.64 -4.34
CA ALA A 201 20.70 -1.09 -3.69
C ALA A 201 20.45 -1.68 -2.28
N PRO A 202 21.31 -2.59 -1.81
CA PRO A 202 21.23 -3.12 -0.45
C PRO A 202 21.44 -2.02 0.61
N LEU A 203 20.85 -2.18 1.80
CA LEU A 203 20.93 -1.17 2.87
C LEU A 203 22.37 -0.77 3.24
N ALA A 204 23.33 -1.68 3.13
CA ALA A 204 24.75 -1.41 3.41
C ALA A 204 25.34 -0.26 2.57
N TYR A 205 24.81 -0.03 1.36
CA TYR A 205 25.27 1.02 0.45
C TYR A 205 24.83 2.42 0.89
N MET A 206 23.97 2.52 1.90
CA MET A 206 23.54 3.81 2.47
C MET A 206 24.58 4.38 3.44
N ARG A 207 25.52 3.56 3.93
CA ARG A 207 26.50 3.96 4.94
C ARG A 207 27.38 5.12 4.45
N GLY A 208 27.53 6.14 5.29
CA GLY A 208 28.39 7.30 5.02
C GLY A 208 27.84 8.28 3.98
N ARG A 209 26.61 8.09 3.49
CA ARG A 209 25.98 9.01 2.54
C ARG A 209 25.16 10.09 3.23
N THR A 210 24.97 11.21 2.55
CA THR A 210 23.94 12.20 2.85
C THR A 210 23.07 12.30 1.62
N LEU A 211 21.78 12.01 1.79
CA LEU A 211 20.85 11.84 0.67
C LEU A 211 20.02 13.11 0.53
N ASN A 212 20.54 14.08 -0.22
CA ASN A 212 19.80 15.32 -0.59
C ASN A 212 18.96 15.10 -1.85
N ASP A 213 17.90 15.90 -1.98
CA ASP A 213 16.97 15.99 -3.10
C ASP A 213 16.49 14.63 -3.60
N ALA A 214 16.20 13.72 -2.67
CA ALA A 214 15.97 12.31 -2.94
C ALA A 214 14.70 11.79 -2.27
N TYR A 215 14.03 10.86 -2.94
CA TYR A 215 12.98 10.05 -2.34
C TYR A 215 13.54 8.68 -2.00
N ILE A 216 13.65 8.37 -0.71
CA ILE A 216 14.30 7.15 -0.22
C ILE A 216 13.26 6.21 0.38
N ILE A 217 13.27 4.95 -0.04
CA ILE A 217 12.38 3.90 0.49
C ILE A 217 13.23 2.77 1.06
N LEU A 218 13.04 2.47 2.34
CA LEU A 218 13.58 1.27 2.98
C LEU A 218 12.46 0.23 3.10
N ASP A 219 12.52 -0.83 2.31
CA ASP A 219 11.57 -1.94 2.35
C ASP A 219 12.05 -3.09 3.24
N GLU A 220 11.10 -3.90 3.72
CA GLU A 220 11.31 -4.93 4.75
C GLU A 220 12.09 -4.46 5.97
N ALA A 221 11.76 -3.28 6.49
CA ALA A 221 12.50 -2.66 7.58
C ALA A 221 12.47 -3.47 8.89
N GLN A 222 11.53 -4.43 9.04
CA GLN A 222 11.53 -5.34 10.19
C GLN A 222 12.80 -6.20 10.27
N ASN A 223 13.49 -6.36 9.14
CA ASN A 223 14.71 -7.12 8.97
C ASN A 223 15.97 -6.25 9.15
N THR A 224 15.86 -5.12 9.85
CA THR A 224 16.98 -4.28 10.26
C THR A 224 17.28 -4.42 11.75
N SER A 225 18.54 -4.23 12.15
CA SER A 225 18.87 -3.99 13.56
C SER A 225 18.59 -2.53 13.97
N PRO A 226 18.53 -2.20 15.28
CA PRO A 226 18.39 -0.83 15.74
C PRO A 226 19.52 0.09 15.23
N GLU A 227 20.75 -0.41 15.15
CA GLU A 227 21.90 0.32 14.63
C GLU A 227 21.76 0.60 13.13
N GLN A 228 21.27 -0.37 12.36
CA GLN A 228 21.01 -0.21 10.93
C GLN A 228 19.88 0.79 10.68
N MET A 229 18.80 0.74 11.47
CA MET A 229 17.70 1.71 11.40
C MET A 229 18.21 3.12 11.70
N LYS A 230 18.97 3.30 12.80
CA LYS A 230 19.59 4.59 13.13
C LYS A 230 20.56 5.06 12.04
N MET A 231 21.37 4.16 11.49
CA MET A 231 22.28 4.47 10.38
C MET A 231 21.50 5.00 9.18
N PHE A 232 20.41 4.33 8.79
CA PHE A 232 19.56 4.72 7.68
C PHE A 232 18.88 6.08 7.87
N LEU A 233 18.18 6.27 8.99
CA LEU A 233 17.42 7.50 9.26
C LEU A 233 18.33 8.74 9.31
N THR A 234 19.57 8.57 9.79
CA THR A 234 20.57 9.66 9.83
C THR A 234 21.21 9.95 8.47
N ARG A 235 20.81 9.28 7.37
CA ARG A 235 21.24 9.63 6.01
C ARG A 235 20.36 10.70 5.37
N LEU A 236 19.25 11.09 6.01
CA LEU A 236 18.33 12.10 5.50
C LEU A 236 19.07 13.42 5.27
N GLY A 237 19.01 13.91 4.03
CA GLY A 237 19.52 15.23 3.64
C GLY A 237 18.39 16.24 3.40
N PHE A 238 18.76 17.44 2.96
CA PHE A 238 17.80 18.48 2.61
C PHE A 238 17.04 18.14 1.32
N GLY A 239 15.79 18.62 1.22
CA GLY A 239 14.95 18.39 0.03
C GLY A 239 14.55 16.92 -0.16
N SER A 240 14.72 16.09 0.86
CA SER A 240 14.53 14.65 0.77
C SER A 240 13.39 14.14 1.61
N LYS A 241 12.93 12.94 1.25
CA LYS A 241 11.82 12.27 1.89
C LYS A 241 12.14 10.81 2.14
N MET A 242 11.75 10.27 3.29
CA MET A 242 11.96 8.87 3.64
C MET A 242 10.64 8.16 3.89
N VAL A 243 10.50 6.97 3.30
CA VAL A 243 9.42 6.05 3.63
C VAL A 243 10.02 4.71 4.04
N VAL A 244 9.66 4.23 5.23
CA VAL A 244 10.15 2.98 5.80
C VAL A 244 8.98 2.00 5.87
N THR A 245 9.05 0.90 5.13
CA THR A 245 7.98 -0.09 5.05
C THR A 245 8.40 -1.40 5.67
N GLY A 246 7.49 -2.05 6.39
CA GLY A 246 7.78 -3.36 6.99
C GLY A 246 6.59 -4.01 7.66
N ASP A 247 6.81 -5.24 8.12
CA ASP A 247 5.82 -6.03 8.85
C ASP A 247 6.45 -6.60 10.13
N VAL A 248 6.04 -6.08 11.29
CA VAL A 248 6.60 -6.48 12.59
C VAL A 248 6.28 -7.92 12.99
N THR A 249 5.41 -8.62 12.26
CA THR A 249 5.12 -10.04 12.48
C THR A 249 5.98 -10.98 11.63
N GLN A 250 6.72 -10.48 10.64
CA GLN A 250 7.54 -11.26 9.70
C GLN A 250 9.03 -10.93 9.85
N VAL A 251 9.57 -11.14 11.06
CA VAL A 251 10.98 -10.85 11.37
C VAL A 251 11.84 -12.06 11.03
N ASP A 252 12.73 -11.91 10.06
CA ASP A 252 13.67 -12.94 9.58
C ASP A 252 15.07 -12.81 10.21
N LEU A 253 15.20 -12.02 11.27
CA LEU A 253 16.47 -11.81 11.97
C LEU A 253 16.87 -13.05 12.79
N PRO A 254 18.19 -13.30 12.99
CA PRO A 254 18.66 -14.36 13.86
C PRO A 254 18.07 -14.25 15.27
N THR A 255 17.72 -15.39 15.85
CA THR A 255 17.11 -15.50 17.18
C THR A 255 17.87 -14.68 18.22
N GLY A 256 17.16 -13.83 18.95
CA GLY A 256 17.73 -12.93 19.97
C GLY A 256 18.07 -11.53 19.47
N THR A 257 17.99 -11.26 18.16
CA THR A 257 18.16 -9.91 17.62
C THR A 257 16.82 -9.17 17.64
N ASN A 258 16.79 -8.01 18.30
CA ASN A 258 15.60 -7.15 18.27
C ASN A 258 15.47 -6.47 16.91
N SER A 259 14.25 -6.44 16.36
CA SER A 259 13.95 -5.71 15.13
C SER A 259 14.06 -4.20 15.36
N GLY A 260 14.87 -3.54 14.54
CA GLY A 260 15.01 -2.08 14.52
C GLY A 260 13.68 -1.38 14.26
N LEU A 261 12.82 -1.94 13.39
CA LEU A 261 11.49 -1.40 13.16
C LEU A 261 10.60 -1.47 14.41
N ARG A 262 10.73 -2.51 15.25
CA ARG A 262 9.95 -2.58 16.50
C ARG A 262 10.45 -1.54 17.50
N VAL A 263 11.76 -1.49 17.73
CA VAL A 263 12.36 -0.60 18.74
C VAL A 263 12.23 0.88 18.36
N VAL A 264 12.31 1.22 17.07
CA VAL A 264 12.27 2.63 16.62
C VAL A 264 10.92 3.31 16.85
N GLN A 265 9.83 2.52 16.97
CA GLN A 265 8.49 3.03 17.29
C GLN A 265 8.47 3.70 18.66
N ASP A 266 9.12 3.08 19.65
CA ASP A 266 9.19 3.62 21.02
C ASP A 266 10.21 4.77 21.10
N ILE A 267 11.34 4.65 20.38
CA ILE A 267 12.42 5.66 20.42
C ILE A 267 11.98 6.99 19.79
N LEU A 268 11.21 6.95 18.70
CA LEU A 268 10.82 8.13 17.93
C LEU A 268 9.40 8.61 18.27
N GLU A 269 8.81 8.12 19.36
CA GLU A 269 7.55 8.64 19.86
C GLU A 269 7.67 10.15 20.16
N GLY A 270 6.74 10.95 19.62
CA GLY A 270 6.70 12.40 19.81
C GLY A 270 7.67 13.22 18.94
N VAL A 271 8.47 12.59 18.07
CA VAL A 271 9.29 13.32 17.09
C VAL A 271 8.39 13.97 16.02
N GLN A 272 8.55 15.28 15.80
CA GLN A 272 7.78 16.01 14.80
C GLN A 272 8.22 15.66 13.38
N ASP A 273 7.34 15.90 12.40
CA ASP A 273 7.59 15.67 10.97
C ASP A 273 7.94 14.20 10.63
N LEU A 274 7.47 13.30 11.50
CA LEU A 274 7.59 11.86 11.42
C LEU A 274 6.25 11.24 11.83
N THR A 275 5.83 10.17 11.14
CA THR A 275 4.60 9.47 11.53
C THR A 275 4.64 7.97 11.28
N PHE A 276 3.89 7.23 12.10
CA PHE A 276 3.70 5.78 12.00
C PHE A 276 2.29 5.47 11.51
N CYS A 277 2.18 4.96 10.29
CA CYS A 277 0.93 4.51 9.69
C CYS A 277 0.78 3.00 9.84
N ARG A 278 -0.32 2.56 10.45
CA ARG A 278 -0.66 1.15 10.59
C ARG A 278 -1.63 0.72 9.50
N LEU A 279 -1.22 -0.28 8.74
CA LEU A 279 -2.06 -1.02 7.81
C LEU A 279 -2.38 -2.37 8.43
N THR A 280 -3.58 -2.88 8.16
CA THR A 280 -4.13 -4.08 8.78
C THR A 280 -4.47 -5.12 7.71
N SER A 281 -4.91 -6.31 8.14
CA SER A 281 -5.42 -7.34 7.21
C SER A 281 -6.60 -6.84 6.35
N HIS A 282 -7.41 -5.91 6.86
CA HIS A 282 -8.49 -5.27 6.11
C HIS A 282 -8.00 -4.38 4.95
N ASP A 283 -6.72 -3.99 4.97
CA ASP A 283 -6.10 -3.19 3.93
C ASP A 283 -5.49 -4.04 2.81
N VAL A 284 -5.55 -5.37 2.93
CA VAL A 284 -5.00 -6.29 1.93
C VAL A 284 -5.88 -6.29 0.69
N VAL A 285 -5.30 -5.86 -0.44
CA VAL A 285 -5.99 -5.84 -1.72
C VAL A 285 -5.36 -6.84 -2.66
N ARG A 286 -5.99 -8.02 -2.75
CA ARG A 286 -5.57 -9.11 -3.63
C ARG A 286 -6.71 -9.52 -4.53
N HIS A 287 -6.37 -10.25 -5.58
CA HIS A 287 -7.36 -10.85 -6.47
C HIS A 287 -8.29 -11.79 -5.67
N LYS A 288 -9.60 -11.78 -5.95
CA LYS A 288 -10.62 -12.56 -5.23
C LYS A 288 -10.30 -14.07 -5.18
N LEU A 289 -9.60 -14.59 -6.17
CA LEU A 289 -9.15 -15.99 -6.18
C LEU A 289 -8.09 -16.25 -5.10
N VAL A 290 -7.15 -15.33 -4.90
CA VAL A 290 -6.11 -15.46 -3.87
C VAL A 290 -6.74 -15.46 -2.49
N GLY A 291 -7.71 -14.58 -2.24
CA GLY A 291 -8.48 -14.61 -0.98
C GLY A 291 -9.17 -15.96 -0.74
N ARG A 292 -9.86 -16.49 -1.78
CA ARG A 292 -10.49 -17.83 -1.71
C ARG A 292 -9.49 -18.96 -1.46
N ILE A 293 -8.30 -18.89 -2.05
CA ILE A 293 -7.22 -19.87 -1.81
C ILE A 293 -6.75 -19.78 -0.36
N VAL A 294 -6.45 -18.57 0.14
CA VAL A 294 -6.00 -18.38 1.53
C VAL A 294 -7.03 -18.91 2.52
N SER A 295 -8.30 -18.54 2.37
CA SER A 295 -9.37 -19.04 3.24
C SER A 295 -9.55 -20.56 3.17
N ALA A 296 -9.30 -21.19 2.01
CA ALA A 296 -9.35 -22.64 1.89
C ALA A 296 -8.23 -23.33 2.70
N TYR A 297 -7.03 -22.75 2.72
CA TYR A 297 -5.91 -23.24 3.55
C TYR A 297 -6.16 -22.99 5.04
N GLU A 298 -6.63 -21.80 5.42
CA GLU A 298 -6.98 -21.49 6.82
C GLU A 298 -8.04 -22.45 7.37
N ASN A 299 -9.06 -22.78 6.57
CA ASN A 299 -10.08 -23.75 6.96
C ASN A 299 -9.53 -25.17 7.11
N TYR A 300 -8.57 -25.57 6.27
CA TYR A 300 -7.93 -26.88 6.36
C TYR A 300 -7.03 -26.97 7.62
N GLU A 301 -6.23 -25.95 7.88
CA GLU A 301 -5.35 -25.88 9.06
C GLU A 301 -6.15 -25.79 10.36
N GLY A 302 -7.19 -24.95 10.41
CA GLY A 302 -8.08 -24.84 11.56
C GLY A 302 -8.91 -26.11 11.83
N SER A 303 -9.20 -26.90 10.80
CA SER A 303 -9.84 -28.21 10.96
C SER A 303 -8.87 -29.28 11.47
N ALA A 304 -7.58 -29.18 11.13
CA ALA A 304 -6.53 -30.11 11.57
C ALA A 304 -6.15 -29.91 13.04
N ASP A 305 -6.17 -28.68 13.55
CA ASP A 305 -5.95 -28.38 14.98
C ASP A 305 -7.11 -28.81 15.87
N ASN A 306 -8.33 -28.92 15.33
CA ASN A 306 -9.51 -29.40 16.05
C ASN A 306 -9.61 -30.95 16.11
N HIS A 307 -8.65 -31.67 15.53
CA HIS A 307 -8.59 -33.15 15.50
C HIS A 307 -7.33 -33.70 16.20
N ARG A 308 -6.64 -32.87 16.99
CA ARG A 308 -5.54 -33.24 17.90
C ARG A 308 -5.92 -32.95 19.33
#